data_AF-K2K8X8-F1
#
_entry.id   AF-K2K8X8-F1
#
_cell.length_a   1.000
_cell.length_b   1.000
_cell.length_c   1.000
_cell.angle_alpha   90.00
_cell.angle_beta   90.00
_cell.angle_gamma   90.00
#
_symmetry.space_group_name_H-M   'P 1'
#
loop_
_entity.id
_entity.type
_entity.pdbx_description
1 polymer ?
#
loop_
_entity_poly.entity_id
_entity_poly.type
_entity_poly.pdbx_seq_one_letter_code
_entity_poly.pdbx_strand_id
1 'polypeptide(L)'
;MAKPRRKPDQVIKDQAIVAEMYLKGRTMADIADELGASINMVNYDLREVRKRWRNSAVRDFDAHRAEQLARLDLIEAAAWREWERSCEDYYKHTVGETAQGEIDKEETGGQTGDPRYMNVILSTVERRCKLLGLDAPTKVAPTNPEGDKPYQAMSEPELDQRIAELLQKLDK
;
A
#
# COMPACT_ATOMS: atom_id res chain seq x y z
N MET A 1 -23.62 -12.77 -43.48
CA MET A 1 -24.35 -11.65 -42.83
C MET A 1 -23.64 -11.30 -41.53
N ALA A 2 -23.38 -10.02 -41.25
CA ALA A 2 -22.71 -9.62 -40.02
C ALA A 2 -23.62 -9.87 -38.81
N LYS A 3 -23.11 -10.56 -37.78
CA LYS A 3 -23.85 -10.82 -36.53
C LYS A 3 -24.24 -9.48 -35.88
N PRO A 4 -25.48 -9.31 -35.40
CA PRO A 4 -25.94 -8.04 -34.83
C PRO A 4 -25.09 -7.63 -33.61
N ARG A 5 -24.86 -6.32 -33.45
CA ARG A 5 -24.08 -5.75 -32.35
C ARG A 5 -24.73 -6.07 -31.00
N ARG A 6 -23.95 -6.55 -30.03
CA ARG A 6 -24.42 -6.85 -28.67
C ARG A 6 -24.97 -5.58 -28.00
N LYS A 7 -26.08 -5.71 -27.27
CA LYS A 7 -26.63 -4.65 -26.42
C LYS A 7 -25.75 -4.46 -25.17
N PRO A 8 -25.72 -3.26 -24.55
CA PRO A 8 -24.90 -2.99 -23.37
C PRO A 8 -25.04 -4.02 -22.24
N ASP A 9 -26.28 -4.42 -21.93
CA ASP A 9 -26.55 -5.41 -20.86
C ASP A 9 -25.98 -6.80 -21.18
N GLN A 10 -25.99 -7.19 -22.46
CA GLN A 10 -25.42 -8.46 -22.91
C GLN A 10 -23.89 -8.43 -22.81
N VAL A 11 -23.26 -7.29 -23.11
CA VAL A 11 -21.80 -7.13 -22.95
C VAL A 11 -21.39 -7.31 -21.48
N ILE A 12 -22.16 -6.78 -20.52
CA ILE A 12 -21.85 -6.93 -19.09
C ILE A 12 -21.96 -8.39 -18.66
N LYS A 13 -23.02 -9.09 -19.09
CA LYS A 13 -23.22 -10.51 -18.80
C LYS A 13 -22.11 -11.38 -19.40
N ASP A 14 -21.81 -11.17 -20.69
CA ASP A 14 -20.77 -11.91 -21.39
C ASP A 14 -19.40 -11.67 -20.72
N GLN A 15 -19.07 -10.43 -20.34
CA GLN A 15 -17.84 -10.11 -19.61
C GLN A 15 -17.73 -10.85 -18.28
N ALA A 16 -18.83 -11.03 -17.55
CA ALA A 16 -18.84 -11.79 -16.30
C ALA A 16 -18.54 -13.28 -16.54
N ILE A 17 -19.15 -13.87 -17.57
CA ILE A 17 -18.94 -15.27 -17.95
C ILE A 17 -17.49 -15.48 -18.45
N VAL A 18 -16.99 -14.58 -19.32
CA VAL A 18 -15.60 -14.59 -19.79
C VAL A 18 -14.63 -14.54 -18.61
N ALA A 19 -14.88 -13.64 -17.65
CA ALA A 19 -14.03 -13.49 -16.46
C ALA A 19 -14.02 -14.76 -15.60
N GLU A 20 -15.18 -15.34 -15.32
CA GLU A 20 -15.32 -16.55 -14.52
C GLU A 20 -14.61 -17.75 -15.16
N MET A 21 -14.85 -18.00 -16.45
CA MET A 21 -14.23 -19.11 -17.17
C MET A 21 -12.72 -18.94 -17.30
N TYR A 22 -12.25 -17.71 -17.55
CA TYR A 22 -10.84 -17.39 -17.60
C TYR A 22 -10.14 -17.64 -16.25
N LEU A 23 -10.76 -17.24 -15.13
CA LEU A 23 -10.23 -17.50 -13.79
C LEU A 23 -10.18 -19.00 -13.44
N LYS A 24 -11.10 -19.80 -13.98
CA LYS A 24 -11.09 -21.27 -13.87
C LYS A 24 -10.06 -21.95 -14.80
N GLY A 25 -9.25 -21.17 -15.54
CA GLY A 25 -8.17 -21.69 -16.39
C GLY A 25 -8.61 -22.16 -17.78
N ARG A 26 -9.84 -21.84 -18.23
CA ARG A 26 -10.30 -22.19 -19.59
C ARG A 26 -9.60 -21.32 -20.64
N THR A 27 -9.38 -21.90 -21.82
CA THR A 27 -8.73 -21.17 -22.92
C THR A 27 -9.69 -20.19 -23.60
N MET A 28 -9.16 -19.19 -24.30
CA MET A 28 -10.01 -18.22 -25.01
C MET A 28 -10.83 -18.86 -26.13
N ALA A 29 -10.35 -19.97 -26.70
CA ALA A 29 -11.09 -20.75 -27.69
C ALA A 29 -12.31 -21.43 -27.04
N ASP A 30 -12.13 -22.11 -25.91
CA ASP A 30 -13.23 -22.74 -25.17
C ASP A 30 -14.30 -21.73 -24.75
N ILE A 31 -13.87 -20.53 -24.32
CA ILE A 31 -14.76 -19.44 -23.92
C ILE A 31 -15.51 -18.87 -25.12
N ALA A 32 -14.85 -18.77 -26.27
CA ALA A 32 -15.46 -18.30 -27.51
C ALA A 32 -16.52 -19.28 -28.01
N ASP A 33 -16.23 -20.58 -27.96
CA ASP A 33 -17.16 -21.65 -28.32
C ASP A 33 -18.39 -21.66 -27.40
N GLU A 34 -18.18 -21.57 -26.09
CA GLU A 34 -19.26 -21.52 -25.09
C GLU A 34 -20.20 -20.32 -25.29
N LEU A 35 -19.65 -19.14 -25.60
CA LEU A 35 -20.44 -17.92 -25.82
C LEU A 35 -20.96 -17.78 -27.25
N GLY A 36 -20.60 -18.69 -28.15
CA GLY A 36 -20.83 -18.55 -29.59
C GLY A 36 -20.28 -17.23 -30.14
N ALA A 37 -19.16 -16.75 -29.57
CA ALA A 37 -18.51 -15.49 -29.89
C ALA A 37 -17.21 -15.72 -30.66
N SER A 38 -16.63 -14.66 -31.22
CA SER A 38 -15.29 -14.78 -31.81
C SER A 38 -14.23 -14.66 -30.71
N ILE A 39 -13.08 -15.33 -30.89
CA ILE A 39 -11.92 -15.22 -29.98
C ILE A 39 -11.50 -13.74 -29.80
N ASN A 40 -11.58 -12.94 -30.86
CA ASN A 40 -11.30 -11.50 -30.80
C ASN A 40 -12.26 -10.74 -29.88
N MET A 41 -13.54 -11.13 -29.85
CA MET A 41 -14.54 -10.56 -28.96
C MET A 41 -14.25 -10.92 -27.51
N VAL A 42 -13.89 -12.17 -27.24
CA VAL A 42 -13.46 -12.64 -25.91
C VAL A 42 -12.20 -11.90 -25.44
N ASN A 43 -11.22 -11.69 -26.32
CA ASN A 43 -10.01 -10.94 -26.01
C ASN A 43 -10.32 -9.48 -25.64
N TYR A 44 -11.21 -8.82 -26.40
CA TYR A 44 -11.67 -7.48 -26.07
C TYR A 44 -12.37 -7.41 -24.71
N ASP A 45 -13.30 -8.34 -24.44
CA ASP A 45 -14.02 -8.42 -23.17
C ASP A 45 -13.05 -8.68 -22.00
N LEU A 46 -12.07 -9.57 -22.18
CA LEU A 46 -11.05 -9.84 -21.17
C LEU A 46 -10.16 -8.62 -20.89
N ARG A 47 -9.83 -7.82 -21.92
CA ARG A 47 -9.10 -6.55 -21.73
C ARG A 47 -9.90 -5.55 -20.91
N GLU A 48 -11.20 -5.41 -21.17
CA GLU A 48 -12.07 -4.51 -20.42
C GLU A 48 -12.29 -4.99 -18.97
N VAL A 49 -12.46 -6.30 -18.76
CA VAL A 49 -12.51 -6.91 -17.42
C VAL A 49 -11.23 -6.62 -16.64
N ARG A 50 -10.06 -6.90 -17.22
CA ARG A 50 -8.76 -6.63 -16.58
C ARG A 50 -8.56 -5.15 -16.30
N LYS A 51 -9.00 -4.27 -17.19
CA LYS A 51 -8.98 -2.81 -16.98
C LYS A 51 -9.87 -2.42 -15.81
N ARG A 52 -11.07 -2.98 -15.70
CA ARG A 52 -11.99 -2.75 -14.57
C ARG A 52 -11.40 -3.26 -13.26
N TRP A 53 -10.80 -4.45 -13.23
CA TRP A 53 -10.11 -4.97 -12.06
C TRP A 53 -8.95 -4.09 -11.64
N ARG A 54 -8.09 -3.68 -12.58
CA ARG A 54 -6.99 -2.75 -12.30
C ARG A 54 -7.49 -1.43 -11.74
N ASN A 55 -8.52 -0.84 -12.35
CA ASN A 55 -9.10 0.42 -11.88
C ASN A 55 -9.75 0.27 -10.50
N SER A 56 -10.37 -0.88 -10.21
CA SER A 56 -10.94 -1.16 -8.90
C SER A 56 -9.83 -1.34 -7.86
N ALA A 57 -8.79 -2.13 -8.17
CA ALA A 57 -7.64 -2.30 -7.31
C ALA A 57 -6.90 -0.98 -7.02
N VAL A 58 -6.76 -0.09 -8.01
CA VAL A 58 -6.21 1.26 -7.82
C VAL A 58 -7.10 2.09 -6.90
N ARG A 59 -8.43 2.03 -7.08
CA ARG A 59 -9.38 2.72 -6.18
C ARG A 59 -9.35 2.18 -4.76
N ASP A 60 -9.27 0.86 -4.60
CA ASP A 60 -9.17 0.21 -3.30
C ASP A 60 -7.85 0.62 -2.61
N PHE A 61 -6.75 0.66 -3.38
CA PHE A 61 -5.48 1.17 -2.90
C PHE A 61 -5.55 2.64 -2.48
N ASP A 62 -6.16 3.51 -3.30
CA ASP A 62 -6.37 4.92 -2.97
C ASP A 62 -7.27 5.09 -1.73
N ALA A 63 -8.30 4.28 -1.58
CA ALA A 63 -9.19 4.28 -0.43
C ALA A 63 -8.44 3.88 0.85
N HIS A 64 -7.65 2.80 0.79
CA HIS A 64 -6.79 2.41 1.92
C HIS A 64 -5.75 3.48 2.24
N ARG A 65 -5.14 4.10 1.21
CA ARG A 65 -4.21 5.21 1.39
C ARG A 65 -4.89 6.39 2.10
N ALA A 66 -6.09 6.78 1.68
CA ALA A 66 -6.87 7.85 2.30
C ALA A 66 -7.23 7.52 3.76
N GLU A 67 -7.62 6.28 4.05
CA GLU A 67 -7.89 5.80 5.42
C GLU A 67 -6.64 5.91 6.30
N GLN A 68 -5.47 5.49 5.81
CA GLN A 68 -4.22 5.60 6.56
C GLN A 68 -3.82 7.06 6.78
N LEU A 69 -4.00 7.94 5.79
CA LEU A 69 -3.76 9.38 5.95
C LEU A 69 -4.65 9.98 7.03
N ALA A 70 -5.95 9.66 7.03
CA ALA A 70 -6.88 10.14 8.04
C ALA A 70 -6.48 9.67 9.46
N ARG A 71 -5.98 8.44 9.61
CA ARG A 71 -5.44 7.96 10.88
C ARG A 71 -4.20 8.73 11.33
N LEU A 72 -3.29 9.05 10.41
CA LEU A 72 -2.11 9.88 10.69
C LEU A 72 -2.51 11.30 11.10
N ASP A 73 -3.52 11.89 10.46
CA ASP A 73 -4.03 13.22 10.81
C ASP A 73 -4.56 13.27 12.26
N LEU A 74 -5.25 12.22 12.71
CA LEU A 74 -5.71 12.11 14.09
C LEU A 74 -4.55 12.04 15.09
N ILE A 75 -3.50 11.27 14.77
CA ILE A 75 -2.31 11.13 15.62
C ILE A 75 -1.57 12.46 15.71
N GLU A 76 -1.39 13.14 14.58
CA GLU A 76 -0.75 14.46 14.54
C GLU A 76 -1.52 15.48 15.37
N ALA A 77 -2.85 15.55 15.22
CA ALA A 77 -3.68 16.47 15.99
C ALA A 77 -3.62 16.19 17.51
N ALA A 78 -3.59 14.92 17.91
CA ALA A 78 -3.42 14.55 19.32
C ALA A 78 -2.04 14.91 19.85
N ALA A 79 -0.97 14.66 19.07
CA ALA A 79 0.39 15.01 19.45
C ALA A 79 0.59 16.52 19.59
N TRP A 80 0.03 17.32 18.67
CA TRP A 80 0.05 18.78 18.79
C TRP A 80 -0.65 19.26 20.06
N ARG A 81 -1.83 18.73 20.36
CA ARG A 81 -2.58 19.10 21.57
C ARG A 81 -1.79 18.81 22.85
N GLU A 82 -1.19 17.63 22.96
CA GLU A 82 -0.41 17.28 24.15
C GLU A 82 0.93 18.04 24.21
N TRP A 83 1.52 18.38 23.06
CA TRP A 83 2.66 19.29 22.99
C TRP A 83 2.30 20.66 23.55
N GLU A 84 1.23 21.29 23.05
CA GLU A 84 0.75 22.59 23.52
C GLU A 84 0.47 22.57 25.03
N ARG A 85 -0.23 21.52 25.50
CA ARG A 85 -0.49 21.31 26.92
C ARG A 85 0.79 21.17 27.75
N SER A 86 1.81 20.49 27.23
CA SER A 86 3.10 20.34 27.92
C SER A 86 3.94 21.62 27.96
N CYS A 87 3.56 22.64 27.19
CA CYS A 87 4.15 23.97 27.25
C CYS A 87 3.39 24.90 28.21
N GLU A 88 2.25 24.49 28.77
CA GLU A 88 1.51 25.28 29.74
C GLU A 88 2.27 25.39 31.07
N ASP A 89 2.18 26.55 31.72
CA ASP A 89 2.79 26.77 33.02
C ASP A 89 2.23 25.79 34.06
N TYR A 90 3.09 25.28 34.94
CA TYR A 90 2.62 24.43 36.03
C TYR A 90 2.36 25.25 37.28
N TYR A 91 1.37 24.80 38.03
CA TYR A 91 1.07 25.30 39.36
C TYR A 91 1.26 24.20 40.39
N LYS A 92 2.09 24.45 41.40
CA LYS A 92 2.35 23.53 42.50
C LYS A 92 2.05 24.21 43.82
N HIS A 93 1.04 23.70 44.51
CA HIS A 93 0.70 24.09 45.86
C HIS A 93 1.18 23.01 46.83
N THR A 94 2.01 23.40 47.80
CA THR A 94 2.57 22.50 48.80
C THR A 94 2.14 22.99 50.18
N VAL A 95 1.29 22.22 50.84
CA VAL A 95 0.90 22.43 52.24
C VAL A 95 1.44 21.29 53.07
N GLY A 96 2.11 21.58 54.18
CA GLY A 96 2.64 20.57 55.07
C GLY A 96 3.10 21.14 56.41
N GLU A 97 3.38 20.26 57.35
CA GLU A 97 3.84 20.62 58.69
C GLU A 97 5.27 20.14 58.87
N THR A 98 6.16 21.03 59.28
CA THR A 98 7.57 20.72 59.58
C THR A 98 7.87 21.01 61.04
N ALA A 99 9.03 20.56 61.53
CA ALA A 99 9.48 20.84 62.89
C ALA A 99 9.60 22.34 63.22
N GLN A 100 9.56 23.23 62.21
CA GLN A 100 9.55 24.69 62.35
C GLN A 100 8.17 25.35 62.18
N GLY A 101 7.11 24.58 61.93
CA GLY A 101 5.74 25.08 61.75
C GLY A 101 5.08 24.66 60.43
N GLU A 102 3.88 25.19 60.20
CA GLU A 102 3.09 24.99 58.99
C GLU A 102 3.71 25.73 57.80
N ILE A 103 3.83 25.04 56.66
CA ILE A 103 4.33 25.57 55.40
C ILE A 103 3.19 25.57 54.41
N ASP A 104 2.87 26.75 53.88
CA ASP A 104 2.01 26.96 52.73
C ASP A 104 2.83 27.66 51.65
N LYS A 105 3.05 26.96 50.52
CA LYS A 105 3.89 27.47 49.43
C LYS A 105 3.22 27.22 48.08
N GLU A 106 3.05 28.29 47.33
CA GLU A 106 2.66 28.29 45.92
C GLU A 106 3.89 28.52 45.03
N GLU A 107 4.09 27.67 44.04
CA GLU A 107 5.14 27.77 43.03
C GLU A 107 4.51 27.68 41.64
N THR A 108 4.78 28.69 40.81
CA THR A 108 4.39 28.72 39.40
C THR A 108 5.65 28.82 38.55
N GLY A 109 5.76 28.01 37.49
CA GLY A 109 6.91 28.04 36.59
C GLY A 109 6.55 27.66 35.17
N GLY A 110 7.25 28.27 34.21
CA GLY A 110 7.08 27.97 32.79
C GLY A 110 7.60 26.58 32.40
N GLN A 111 6.92 25.94 31.45
CA GLN A 111 7.32 24.65 30.90
C GLN A 111 7.82 24.80 29.46
N THR A 112 8.84 24.03 29.08
CA THR A 112 9.43 24.08 27.72
C THR A 112 8.85 23.05 26.75
N GLY A 113 7.80 22.32 27.14
CA GLY A 113 7.22 21.23 26.34
C GLY A 113 7.94 19.89 26.49
N ASP A 114 7.19 18.78 26.36
CA ASP A 114 7.77 17.43 26.30
C ASP A 114 8.20 17.10 24.85
N PRO A 115 9.50 16.97 24.55
CA PRO A 115 10.00 16.71 23.20
C PRO A 115 9.52 15.39 22.58
N ARG A 116 8.97 14.46 23.37
CA ARG A 116 8.39 13.21 22.85
C ARG A 116 7.26 13.48 21.87
N TYR A 117 6.43 14.49 22.10
CA TYR A 117 5.33 14.83 21.18
C TYR A 117 5.85 15.35 19.84
N MET A 118 6.95 16.11 19.85
CA MET A 118 7.62 16.55 18.62
C MET A 118 8.16 15.37 17.79
N ASN A 119 8.70 14.35 18.45
CA ASN A 119 9.13 13.12 17.76
C ASN A 119 7.95 12.36 17.13
N VAL A 120 6.78 12.35 17.80
CA VAL A 120 5.56 11.75 17.24
C VAL A 120 5.08 12.53 16.01
N ILE A 121 5.11 13.86 16.07
CA ILE A 121 4.77 14.73 14.92
C ILE A 121 5.71 14.45 13.75
N LEU A 122 7.03 14.47 13.99
CA LEU A 122 8.04 14.22 12.94
C LEU A 122 7.85 12.84 12.29
N SER A 123 7.70 11.78 13.11
CA SER A 123 7.49 10.42 12.58
C SER A 123 6.18 10.26 11.80
N THR A 124 5.13 11.01 12.18
CA THR A 124 3.86 11.04 11.47
C THR A 124 4.02 11.73 10.10
N VAL A 125 4.73 12.85 10.05
CA VAL A 125 5.04 13.57 8.80
C VAL A 125 5.91 12.71 7.87
N GLU A 126 6.94 12.04 8.39
CA GLU A 126 7.75 11.12 7.60
C GLU A 126 6.92 9.98 7.01
N ARG A 127 6.00 9.40 7.80
CA ARG A 127 5.13 8.32 7.30
C ARG A 127 4.18 8.82 6.21
N ARG A 128 3.70 10.07 6.31
CA ARG A 128 2.88 10.73 5.29
C ARG A 128 3.67 10.94 3.99
N CYS A 129 4.90 11.44 4.06
CA CYS A 129 5.77 11.61 2.89
C CYS A 129 6.04 10.27 2.18
N LYS A 130 6.32 9.21 2.94
CA LYS A 130 6.48 7.85 2.41
C LYS A 130 5.22 7.32 1.73
N LEU A 131 4.05 7.54 2.33
CA LEU A 131 2.77 7.06 1.79
C LEU A 131 2.32 7.83 0.54
N LEU A 132 2.67 9.12 0.44
CA LEU A 132 2.40 9.97 -0.72
C LEU A 132 3.47 9.84 -1.82
N GLY A 133 4.61 9.19 -1.53
CA GLY A 133 5.73 9.08 -2.46
C GLY A 133 6.47 10.40 -2.70
N LEU A 134 6.47 11.29 -1.70
CA LEU A 134 7.20 12.57 -1.76
C LEU A 134 8.70 12.39 -1.49
N ASP A 135 9.09 11.25 -0.91
CA ASP A 135 10.48 10.91 -0.66
C ASP A 135 11.17 10.40 -1.93
N ALA A 136 12.47 10.70 -2.06
CA ALA A 136 13.27 10.16 -3.14
C ALA A 136 13.26 8.61 -3.08
N PRO A 137 13.13 7.92 -4.23
CA PRO A 137 13.17 6.47 -4.26
C PRO A 137 14.46 5.95 -3.62
N THR A 138 14.33 5.10 -2.62
CA THR A 138 15.50 4.41 -2.07
C THR A 138 16.04 3.49 -3.15
N LYS A 139 17.28 3.70 -3.60
CA LYS A 139 17.93 2.82 -4.57
C LYS A 139 18.12 1.45 -3.93
N VAL A 140 17.26 0.50 -4.26
CA VAL A 140 17.41 -0.90 -3.84
C VAL A 140 18.19 -1.61 -4.94
N ALA A 141 19.30 -2.26 -4.59
CA ALA A 141 19.97 -3.17 -5.51
C ALA A 141 18.96 -4.25 -5.95
N PRO A 142 19.00 -4.74 -7.21
CA PRO A 142 18.17 -5.87 -7.61
C PRO A 142 18.42 -7.01 -6.62
N THR A 143 17.36 -7.58 -6.04
CA THR A 143 17.45 -8.75 -5.17
C THR A 143 17.16 -10.02 -5.97
N ASN A 144 17.57 -11.17 -5.45
CA ASN A 144 17.21 -12.47 -6.04
C ASN A 144 15.67 -12.69 -6.00
N PRO A 145 15.12 -13.65 -6.75
CA PRO A 145 13.67 -13.92 -6.79
C PRO A 145 13.03 -14.24 -5.44
N GLU A 146 13.83 -14.67 -4.45
CA GLU A 146 13.39 -14.95 -3.07
C GLU A 146 13.39 -13.69 -2.17
N GLY A 147 14.00 -12.59 -2.64
CA GLY A 147 14.00 -11.28 -1.98
C GLY A 147 14.91 -11.16 -0.75
N ASP A 148 15.68 -12.20 -0.43
CA ASP A 148 16.51 -12.29 0.78
C ASP A 148 17.96 -11.84 0.55
N LYS A 149 18.46 -11.89 -0.69
CA LYS A 149 19.86 -11.55 -1.02
C LYS A 149 19.97 -10.60 -2.21
N PRO A 150 21.06 -9.79 -2.29
CA PRO A 150 21.35 -9.05 -3.51
C PRO A 150 21.50 -10.00 -4.69
N TYR A 151 20.95 -9.62 -5.85
CA TYR A 151 21.15 -10.32 -7.10
C TYR A 151 22.63 -10.38 -7.41
N GLN A 152 23.17 -11.59 -7.42
CA GLN A 152 24.49 -11.86 -7.94
C GLN A 152 24.31 -12.36 -9.37
N ALA A 153 24.86 -11.63 -10.33
CA ALA A 153 24.92 -12.13 -11.70
C ALA A 153 25.72 -13.44 -11.69
N MET A 154 25.14 -14.51 -12.24
CA MET A 154 25.87 -15.76 -12.48
C MET A 154 27.11 -15.46 -13.30
N SER A 155 28.23 -16.10 -12.97
CA SER A 155 29.43 -15.98 -13.78
C SER A 155 29.19 -16.57 -15.18
N GLU A 156 29.91 -16.07 -16.20
CA GLU A 156 29.88 -16.61 -17.57
C GLU A 156 29.89 -18.15 -17.65
N PRO A 157 30.78 -18.88 -16.93
CA PRO A 157 30.80 -20.34 -17.00
C PRO A 157 29.54 -20.99 -16.41
N GLU A 158 28.92 -20.38 -15.39
CA GLU A 158 27.67 -20.89 -14.79
C GLU A 158 26.47 -20.65 -15.71
N LEU A 159 26.47 -19.53 -16.44
CA LEU A 159 25.45 -19.24 -17.45
C LEU A 159 25.51 -20.25 -18.60
N ASP A 160 26.70 -20.54 -19.11
CA ASP A 160 26.89 -21.52 -20.19
C ASP A 160 26.40 -22.91 -19.79
N GLN A 161 26.71 -23.33 -18.56
CA GLN A 161 26.28 -24.61 -18.02
C GLN A 161 24.75 -24.68 -17.86
N ARG A 162 24.12 -23.57 -17.43
CA ARG A 162 22.66 -23.49 -17.27
C ARG A 162 21.93 -23.45 -18.61
N ILE A 163 22.50 -22.77 -19.61
CA ILE A 163 21.98 -22.75 -20.98
C ILE A 163 22.01 -24.18 -21.55
N ALA A 164 23.11 -24.92 -21.38
CA ALA A 164 23.23 -26.30 -21.84
C ALA A 164 22.20 -27.25 -21.19
N GLU A 165 21.96 -27.11 -19.87
CA GLU A 165 20.91 -27.87 -19.18
C GLU A 165 19.50 -27.58 -19.72
N LEU A 166 19.20 -26.30 -19.99
CA LEU A 166 17.89 -25.89 -20.48
C LEU A 166 17.64 -26.38 -21.91
N LEU A 167 18.66 -26.34 -22.76
CA LEU A 167 18.60 -26.89 -24.12
C LEU A 167 18.33 -28.41 -24.10
N GLN A 168 19.00 -29.16 -23.22
CA GLN A 168 18.71 -30.60 -23.04
C GLN A 168 17.28 -30.91 -22.56
N LYS A 169 16.65 -29.99 -21.81
CA LYS A 169 15.26 -30.15 -21.36
C LYS A 169 14.23 -29.81 -22.44
N LEU A 170 14.61 -29.02 -23.44
CA LEU A 170 13.78 -28.69 -24.61
C LEU A 170 13.81 -29.77 -25.69
N ASP A 171 14.89 -30.56 -25.76
CA ASP A 171 15.07 -31.66 -26.72
C ASP A 171 14.46 -33.01 -26.25
N LYS A 172 13.67 -33.03 -25.17
CA LYS A 172 12.87 -34.18 -24.71
C LYS A 172 11.39 -33.91 -24.83
#